data_AF-A0A367QL18-F1
#
_entry.id   AF-A0A367QL18-F1
#
_cell.length_a   1.000
_cell.length_b   1.000
_cell.length_c   1.000
_cell.angle_alpha   90.00
_cell.angle_beta   90.00
_cell.angle_gamma   90.00
#
_symmetry.space_group_name_H-M   'P 1'
#
loop_
_entity.id
_entity.type
_entity.pdbx_description
1 polymer ?
#
loop_
_entity_poly.entity_id
_entity_poly.type
_entity_poly.pdbx_seq_one_letter_code
_entity_poly.pdbx_strand_id
1 'polypeptide(L)'
;MKVIASVLSILRPVRFLVVAFTCALLLLSSAFPAFAISSSQSKPTEGETQLLEIQRKTDEAAKKPPIGLEETQEKTQGGLNEVQGSADIEKQKRPENSQSATTVEESAKNLLDKITGK
;
A
#
# COMPACT_ATOMS: atom_id res chain seq x y z
N MET A 1 -2.51 -60.26 17.85
CA MET A 1 -1.65 -59.93 16.68
C MET A 1 -2.42 -59.69 15.38
N LYS A 2 -3.51 -60.42 15.07
CA LYS A 2 -4.30 -60.27 13.83
C LYS A 2 -4.91 -58.87 13.63
N VAL A 3 -5.47 -58.28 14.70
CA VAL A 3 -6.16 -56.97 14.64
C VAL A 3 -5.19 -55.81 14.31
N ILE A 4 -3.98 -55.84 14.89
CA ILE A 4 -2.94 -54.83 14.67
C ILE A 4 -2.41 -54.91 13.23
N ALA A 5 -2.20 -56.12 12.71
CA ALA A 5 -1.78 -56.33 11.33
C ALA A 5 -2.82 -55.84 10.30
N SER A 6 -4.12 -56.05 10.56
CA SER A 6 -5.21 -55.53 9.72
C SER A 6 -5.28 -54.00 9.72
N VAL A 7 -5.07 -53.35 10.87
CA VAL A 7 -5.03 -51.88 10.98
C VAL A 7 -3.83 -51.30 10.23
N LEU A 8 -2.65 -51.90 10.36
CA LEU A 8 -1.46 -51.49 9.58
C LEU A 8 -1.62 -51.71 8.07
N SER A 9 -2.39 -52.73 7.66
CA SER A 9 -2.66 -53.00 6.24
C SER A 9 -3.60 -51.97 5.62
N ILE A 10 -4.54 -51.40 6.39
CA ILE A 10 -5.46 -50.33 5.96
C ILE A 10 -4.76 -48.96 5.93
N LEU A 11 -3.74 -48.75 6.78
CA LEU A 11 -2.96 -47.50 6.83
C LEU A 11 -2.21 -47.19 5.51
N ARG A 12 -1.81 -48.20 4.73
CA ARG A 12 -1.12 -47.99 3.44
C ARG A 12 -2.01 -47.37 2.35
N PRO A 13 -3.19 -47.92 2.02
CA PRO A 13 -4.09 -47.30 1.04
C PRO A 13 -4.69 -45.97 1.53
N VAL A 14 -4.95 -45.83 2.84
CA VAL A 14 -5.45 -44.56 3.40
C VAL A 14 -4.43 -43.43 3.22
N ARG A 15 -3.13 -43.70 3.43
CA ARG A 15 -2.08 -42.71 3.16
C ARG A 15 -2.05 -42.28 1.69
N PHE A 16 -2.20 -43.23 0.77
CA PHE A 16 -2.26 -42.93 -0.66
C PHE A 16 -3.47 -42.05 -1.01
N LEU A 17 -4.65 -42.35 -0.46
CA LEU A 17 -5.85 -41.53 -0.65
C LEU A 17 -5.68 -40.11 -0.10
N VAL A 18 -5.11 -39.97 1.10
CA VAL A 18 -4.84 -38.65 1.71
C VAL A 18 -3.89 -37.84 0.83
N VAL A 19 -2.78 -38.45 0.36
CA VAL A 19 -1.81 -37.76 -0.52
C VAL A 19 -2.47 -37.35 -1.83
N ALA A 20 -3.20 -38.25 -2.50
CA ALA A 20 -3.90 -37.96 -3.75
C ALA A 20 -4.92 -36.82 -3.57
N PHE A 21 -5.66 -36.82 -2.45
CA PHE A 21 -6.64 -35.77 -2.14
C PHE A 21 -5.97 -34.43 -1.87
N THR A 22 -4.86 -34.41 -1.13
CA THR A 22 -4.09 -33.18 -0.89
C THR A 22 -3.50 -32.61 -2.18
N CYS A 23 -2.97 -33.46 -3.07
CA CYS A 23 -2.49 -33.02 -4.38
C CYS A 23 -3.62 -32.46 -5.25
N ALA A 24 -4.79 -33.10 -5.27
CA ALA A 24 -5.94 -32.60 -5.99
C ALA A 24 -6.42 -31.24 -5.45
N LEU A 25 -6.48 -31.08 -4.12
CA LEU A 25 -6.82 -29.81 -3.48
C LEU A 25 -5.82 -28.70 -3.79
N LEU A 26 -4.51 -29.00 -3.79
CA LEU A 26 -3.47 -28.03 -4.15
C LEU A 26 -3.61 -27.58 -5.61
N LEU A 27 -3.83 -28.52 -6.54
CA LEU A 27 -4.05 -28.19 -7.96
C LEU A 27 -5.32 -27.38 -8.16
N LEU A 28 -6.42 -27.75 -7.51
CA LEU A 28 -7.69 -27.03 -7.59
C LEU A 28 -7.61 -25.64 -6.94
N SER A 29 -6.88 -25.50 -5.84
CA SER A 29 -6.61 -24.22 -5.18
C SER A 29 -5.73 -23.29 -6.04
N SER A 30 -4.86 -23.86 -6.88
CA SER A 30 -4.03 -23.09 -7.82
C SER A 30 -4.75 -22.72 -9.13
N ALA A 31 -5.86 -23.41 -9.45
CA ALA A 31 -6.64 -23.18 -10.67
C ALA A 31 -7.61 -21.99 -10.55
N PHE A 32 -7.86 -21.47 -9.35
CA PHE A 32 -8.68 -20.27 -9.12
C PHE A 32 -7.94 -19.13 -8.40
N PRO A 33 -6.84 -18.56 -8.94
CA PRO A 33 -6.24 -17.34 -8.37
C PRO A 33 -7.15 -16.09 -8.51
N ALA A 34 -8.34 -16.22 -9.11
CA ALA A 34 -9.08 -15.10 -9.70
C ALA A 34 -10.36 -14.67 -8.95
N PHE A 35 -10.75 -15.30 -7.83
CA PHE A 35 -11.94 -14.85 -7.08
C PHE A 35 -11.67 -13.69 -6.10
N ALA A 36 -10.40 -13.34 -5.86
CA ALA A 36 -10.03 -12.16 -5.07
C ALA A 36 -9.73 -10.91 -5.94
N ILE A 37 -9.64 -11.05 -7.27
CA ILE A 37 -9.27 -9.95 -8.18
C ILE A 37 -10.49 -9.11 -8.58
N SER A 38 -11.71 -9.60 -8.40
CA SER A 38 -12.93 -8.86 -8.78
C SER A 38 -13.34 -7.76 -7.80
N SER A 39 -12.83 -7.75 -6.57
CA SER A 39 -13.26 -6.78 -5.55
C SER A 39 -12.33 -5.58 -5.38
N SER A 40 -11.11 -5.61 -5.95
CA SER A 40 -10.15 -4.49 -5.82
C SER A 40 -9.18 -4.45 -7.00
N GLN A 41 -9.73 -4.33 -8.20
CA GLN A 41 -8.91 -4.07 -9.39
C GLN A 41 -8.60 -2.57 -9.41
N SER A 42 -7.43 -2.17 -8.89
CA SER A 42 -6.94 -0.79 -9.05
C SER A 42 -6.87 -0.48 -10.54
N LYS A 43 -7.51 0.60 -11.02
CA LYS A 43 -7.33 1.01 -12.41
C LYS A 43 -5.91 1.56 -12.55
N PRO A 44 -5.02 0.93 -13.34
CA PRO A 44 -3.61 1.36 -13.42
C PRO A 44 -3.46 2.81 -13.93
N THR A 45 -4.44 3.31 -14.66
CA THR A 45 -4.51 4.68 -15.19
C THR A 45 -5.12 5.72 -14.24
N GLU A 46 -5.78 5.31 -13.14
CA GLU A 46 -6.33 6.29 -12.17
C GLU A 46 -5.23 7.03 -11.41
N GLY A 47 -4.10 6.37 -11.13
CA GLY A 47 -2.92 7.01 -10.55
C GLY A 47 -2.24 7.98 -11.53
N GLU A 48 -2.08 7.57 -12.79
CA GLU A 48 -1.46 8.39 -13.84
C GLU A 48 -2.24 9.69 -14.09
N THR A 49 -3.57 9.61 -14.14
CA THR A 49 -4.44 10.77 -14.36
C THR A 49 -4.27 11.83 -13.25
N GLN A 50 -4.19 11.38 -11.98
CA GLN A 50 -3.98 12.29 -10.85
C GLN A 50 -2.58 12.94 -10.88
N LEU A 51 -1.54 12.19 -11.27
CA LEU A 51 -0.18 12.71 -11.36
C LEU A 51 -0.04 13.81 -12.44
N LEU A 52 -0.66 13.62 -13.60
CA LEU A 52 -0.67 14.62 -14.67
C LEU A 52 -1.38 15.91 -14.24
N GLU A 53 -2.48 15.80 -13.50
CA GLU A 53 -3.19 16.96 -12.98
C GLU A 53 -2.37 17.71 -11.91
N ILE A 54 -1.72 16.98 -11.00
CA ILE A 54 -0.81 17.55 -9.98
C ILE A 54 0.35 18.28 -10.66
N GLN A 55 0.96 17.67 -11.68
CA GLN A 55 2.06 18.29 -12.42
C GLN A 55 1.60 19.57 -13.13
N ARG A 56 0.44 19.54 -13.79
CA ARG A 56 -0.15 20.73 -14.43
C ARG A 56 -0.38 21.87 -13.43
N LYS A 57 -0.93 21.57 -12.25
CA LYS A 57 -1.16 22.57 -11.19
C LYS A 57 0.15 23.11 -10.61
N THR A 58 1.15 22.25 -10.45
CA THR A 58 2.49 22.63 -9.98
C THR A 58 3.16 23.58 -10.96
N ASP A 59 3.14 23.27 -12.25
CA ASP A 59 3.71 24.11 -13.31
C ASP A 59 2.98 25.45 -13.44
N GLU A 60 1.66 25.46 -13.18
CA GLU A 60 0.86 26.69 -13.17
C GLU A 60 1.20 27.58 -11.95
N ALA A 61 1.38 26.98 -10.77
CA ALA A 61 1.79 27.69 -9.56
C ALA A 61 3.22 28.25 -9.68
N ALA A 62 4.15 27.48 -10.26
CA ALA A 62 5.54 27.91 -10.47
C ALA A 62 5.69 29.12 -11.41
N LYS A 63 4.70 29.36 -12.27
CA LYS A 63 4.68 30.49 -13.22
C LYS A 63 4.04 31.76 -12.66
N LYS A 64 3.39 31.68 -11.50
CA LYS A 64 2.71 32.81 -10.85
C LYS A 64 3.60 33.37 -9.73
N PRO A 65 3.50 34.68 -9.41
CA PRO A 65 4.04 35.18 -8.16
C PRO A 65 3.48 34.38 -6.97
N PRO A 66 4.19 34.30 -5.84
CA PRO A 66 3.78 33.49 -4.69
C PRO A 66 2.31 33.70 -4.38
N ILE A 67 1.55 32.60 -4.33
CA ILE A 67 0.10 32.63 -4.10
C ILE A 67 -0.15 33.40 -2.79
N GLY A 68 -1.07 34.37 -2.84
CA GLY A 68 -1.38 35.20 -1.69
C GLY A 68 -1.93 34.37 -0.53
N LEU A 69 -1.77 34.86 0.71
CA LEU A 69 -2.23 34.14 1.91
C LEU A 69 -3.73 33.80 1.88
N GLU A 70 -4.55 34.66 1.29
CA GLU A 70 -6.00 34.47 1.19
C GLU A 70 -6.37 33.35 0.19
N GLU A 71 -5.76 33.35 -0.99
CA GLU A 71 -5.93 32.29 -2.00
C GLU A 71 -5.35 30.95 -1.52
N THR A 72 -4.25 30.99 -0.76
CA THR A 72 -3.67 29.82 -0.10
C THR A 72 -4.65 29.24 0.93
N GLN A 73 -5.23 30.10 1.78
CA GLN A 73 -6.20 29.67 2.79
C GLN A 73 -7.44 29.06 2.16
N GLU A 74 -7.97 29.65 1.09
CA GLU A 74 -9.15 29.13 0.37
C GLU A 74 -8.87 27.75 -0.25
N LYS A 75 -7.72 27.58 -0.93
CA LYS A 75 -7.36 26.30 -1.57
C LYS A 75 -6.94 25.20 -0.60
N THR A 76 -6.47 25.58 0.60
CA THR A 76 -6.03 24.66 1.66
C THR A 76 -7.19 24.23 2.58
N GLN A 77 -8.40 24.79 2.44
CA GLN A 77 -9.57 24.36 3.22
C GLN A 77 -9.90 22.86 3.06
N GLY A 78 -9.53 22.26 1.92
CA GLY A 78 -9.75 20.84 1.62
C GLY A 78 -8.57 19.89 1.95
N GLY A 79 -7.41 20.41 2.34
CA GLY A 79 -6.20 19.62 2.58
C GLY A 79 -4.95 20.49 2.72
N LEU A 80 -3.85 19.93 3.22
CA LEU A 80 -2.73 20.72 3.75
C LEU A 80 -1.89 21.45 2.70
N ASN A 81 -2.16 21.22 1.41
CA ASN A 81 -1.43 21.83 0.30
C ASN A 81 -2.40 22.24 -0.82
N GLU A 82 -2.22 23.45 -1.33
CA GLU A 82 -2.95 24.07 -2.45
C GLU A 82 -2.89 23.28 -3.77
N VAL A 83 -1.82 22.50 -3.99
CA VAL A 83 -1.64 21.70 -5.22
C VAL A 83 -2.36 20.36 -5.15
N GLN A 84 -2.29 19.70 -3.98
CA GLN A 84 -2.82 18.35 -3.78
C GLN A 84 -4.27 18.35 -3.28
N GLY A 85 -4.76 19.45 -2.71
CA GLY A 85 -6.12 19.56 -2.19
C GLY A 85 -6.43 18.39 -1.24
N SER A 86 -7.57 17.72 -1.44
CA SER A 86 -8.00 16.55 -0.67
C SER A 86 -7.51 15.20 -1.22
N ALA A 87 -6.66 15.17 -2.25
CA ALA A 87 -6.15 13.91 -2.78
C ALA A 87 -5.29 13.20 -1.72
N ASP A 88 -5.57 11.92 -1.46
CA ASP A 88 -4.92 11.11 -0.43
C ASP A 88 -4.89 11.81 0.95
N ILE A 89 -6.00 12.45 1.35
CA ILE A 89 -6.09 13.27 2.57
C ILE A 89 -5.68 12.52 3.85
N GLU A 90 -5.90 11.21 3.87
CA GLU A 90 -5.51 10.28 4.93
C GLU A 90 -4.00 10.01 4.98
N LYS A 91 -3.29 10.20 3.86
CA LYS A 91 -1.83 10.08 3.76
C LYS A 91 -1.11 11.42 3.94
N GLN A 92 -1.83 12.54 3.92
CA GLN A 92 -1.25 13.86 4.16
C GLN A 92 -0.89 14.08 5.64
N LYS A 93 0.21 14.82 5.89
CA LYS A 93 0.81 15.03 7.22
C LYS A 93 -0.03 15.93 8.14
N ARG A 94 -0.93 15.38 8.95
CA ARG A 94 -1.77 16.11 9.92
C ARG A 94 -1.21 16.07 11.34
N PRO A 95 -1.51 17.09 12.19
CA PRO A 95 -1.08 17.09 13.58
C PRO A 95 -1.48 15.83 14.36
N GLU A 96 -2.58 15.19 13.97
CA GLU A 96 -3.09 13.96 14.59
C GLU A 96 -2.34 12.69 14.15
N ASN A 97 -1.90 12.60 12.89
CA ASN A 97 -1.27 11.40 12.32
C ASN A 97 0.25 11.51 12.17
N SER A 98 0.85 12.64 12.58
CA SER A 98 2.26 12.97 12.30
C SER A 98 3.06 13.44 13.51
N GLN A 99 2.58 13.09 14.71
CA GLN A 99 3.24 13.43 15.99
C GLN A 99 4.62 12.80 16.11
N SER A 100 4.84 11.67 15.43
CA SER A 100 6.11 10.93 15.39
C SER A 100 6.85 11.09 14.05
N ALA A 101 6.40 11.99 13.17
CA ALA A 101 7.01 12.15 11.86
C ALA A 101 8.25 13.05 11.93
N THR A 102 9.39 12.53 11.46
CA THR A 102 10.66 13.26 11.38
C THR A 102 10.49 14.54 10.56
N THR A 103 10.89 15.67 11.13
CA THR A 103 10.82 16.94 10.41
C THR A 103 11.96 17.07 9.40
N VAL A 104 11.82 17.98 8.44
CA VAL A 104 12.90 18.31 7.49
C VAL A 104 14.13 18.83 8.24
N GLU A 105 13.90 19.64 9.28
CA GLU A 105 14.95 20.16 10.15
C GLU A 105 15.68 19.02 10.89
N GLU A 106 14.93 18.08 11.46
CA GLU A 106 15.49 16.91 12.15
C GLU A 106 16.24 15.98 11.18
N SER A 107 15.76 15.86 9.93
CA SER A 107 16.44 15.10 8.88
C SER A 107 17.74 15.78 8.46
N ALA A 108 17.73 17.11 8.29
CA ALA A 108 18.91 17.90 7.97
C ALA A 108 19.94 17.85 9.09
N LYS A 109 19.49 17.92 10.35
CA LYS A 109 20.33 17.81 11.54
C LYS A 109 20.96 16.42 11.66
N ASN A 110 20.18 15.35 11.53
CA ASN A 110 20.70 13.98 11.50
C ASN A 110 21.72 13.77 10.39
N LEU A 111 21.48 14.35 9.21
CA LEU A 111 22.43 14.29 8.10
C LEU A 111 23.73 15.01 8.46
N LEU A 112 23.64 16.24 8.99
CA LEU A 112 24.80 17.01 9.42
C LEU A 112 25.58 16.32 10.53
N ASP A 113 24.91 15.77 11.55
CA ASP A 113 25.55 15.04 12.66
C ASP A 113 26.28 13.80 12.12
N LYS A 114 25.67 13.05 11.20
CA LYS A 114 26.27 11.89 10.54
C LYS A 114 27.51 12.21 9.69
N ILE A 115 27.54 13.38 9.03
CA ILE A 115 28.69 13.81 8.21
C ILE A 115 29.78 14.42 9.10
N THR A 116 29.40 15.10 10.18
CA THR A 116 30.34 15.74 11.12
C THR A 116 30.83 14.80 12.22
N GLY A 117 30.28 13.58 12.31
CA GLY A 117 30.69 12.55 13.26
C GLY A 117 30.30 12.84 14.71
N LYS A 118 29.23 13.62 14.90
CA LYS A 118 28.61 13.86 16.21
C LYS A 118 27.43 12.92 16.46
#